data_AF-A0A5C5TSD3-F1
#
_entry.id   AF-A0A5C5TSD3-F1
#
_cell.length_a   1.000
_cell.length_b   1.000
_cell.length_c   1.000
_cell.angle_alpha   90.00
_cell.angle_beta   90.00
_cell.angle_gamma   90.00
#
_symmetry.space_group_name_H-M   'P 1'
#
loop_
_entity.id
_entity.type
_entity.pdbx_description
1 polymer ?
#
loop_
_entity_poly.entity_id
_entity_poly.type
_entity_poly.pdbx_seq_one_letter_code
_entity_poly.pdbx_strand_id
1 'polypeptide(L)'
;MKKYLTLFSLLLLTACSVKESKESTTTIIEAANGSSSQSSTSQNASSSSSAGESSSTVVKESSSSSQSESSSSADKKANTSSQSSSNSDSSSSSQTESSNSSSTVAVDYSLYDSVISEYRQVVDGNNPTSSISAESLQLRRGISYYTDIEYNLYDFDQNGVDELTVSLIAKDGYRALLDIFTIKDNQAIRLTNDSNLAMLGNRMRLIPLQDGSFYYKGSGSASSAVYAHYRLSADGGALEKVTESTSESDLGKLPEALDLTILTWQSVQNSDSQTSSSQTETATGSSMDLQAIMARDYSSIVGTWKAGNGYVLEFTNTEVFLNGSLLQINPGKEREGYLEGGIPGAGMAIIPAGVVGPSDETWSDKSDSTKDRIVIAQQLYVGPDAFFYKVSD
;
A
#
# COMPACT_ATOMS: atom_id res chain seq x y z
N MET A 1 54.05 -4.05 -34.16
CA MET A 1 53.43 -3.74 -35.48
C MET A 1 52.02 -3.23 -35.21
N LYS A 2 51.54 -2.13 -35.85
CA LYS A 2 50.20 -1.50 -35.63
C LYS A 2 50.02 -0.96 -34.18
N LYS A 3 49.75 0.32 -33.83
CA LYS A 3 49.09 1.50 -34.45
C LYS A 3 47.63 1.24 -34.84
N TYR A 4 46.61 2.04 -34.51
CA TYR A 4 46.44 3.36 -33.82
C TYR A 4 45.37 3.19 -32.70
N LEU A 5 45.16 4.03 -31.66
CA LEU A 5 45.15 5.49 -31.43
C LEU A 5 43.93 6.26 -32.00
N THR A 6 42.93 6.44 -31.12
CA THR A 6 42.01 7.59 -30.96
C THR A 6 41.15 8.10 -32.13
N LEU A 7 39.84 8.20 -31.90
CA LEU A 7 39.07 9.43 -32.17
C LEU A 7 37.75 9.49 -31.38
N PHE A 8 37.39 10.71 -30.96
CA PHE A 8 36.19 11.08 -30.21
C PHE A 8 35.31 11.93 -31.14
N SER A 9 33.99 11.76 -31.15
CA SER A 9 33.09 12.65 -31.91
C SER A 9 31.70 12.75 -31.27
N LEU A 10 31.04 13.88 -31.49
CA LEU A 10 29.82 14.34 -30.83
C LEU A 10 28.75 14.71 -31.87
N LEU A 11 27.48 14.82 -31.45
CA LEU A 11 26.32 15.33 -32.22
C LEU A 11 25.85 14.39 -33.36
N LEU A 12 24.55 14.20 -33.62
CA LEU A 12 23.49 15.20 -33.74
C LEU A 12 22.11 14.69 -33.25
N LEU A 13 21.17 15.62 -33.00
CA LEU A 13 19.73 15.31 -32.85
C LEU A 13 19.07 15.04 -34.20
N THR A 14 18.12 14.11 -34.24
CA THR A 14 16.99 14.14 -35.19
C THR A 14 15.71 13.69 -34.50
N ALA A 15 14.79 14.62 -34.21
CA ALA A 15 13.42 14.26 -33.82
C ALA A 15 12.62 13.88 -35.09
N CYS A 16 11.76 12.86 -35.00
CA CYS A 16 10.81 12.52 -36.05
C CYS A 16 9.38 12.77 -35.58
N SER A 17 8.56 13.38 -36.44
CA SER A 17 7.24 13.90 -36.05
C SER A 17 6.14 12.87 -36.23
N VAL A 18 5.41 12.57 -35.14
CA VAL A 18 4.09 11.95 -35.24
C VAL A 18 3.07 13.04 -35.58
N LYS A 19 2.45 12.94 -36.75
CA LYS A 19 1.33 13.81 -37.13
C LYS A 19 0.03 13.29 -36.51
N GLU A 20 -0.75 14.19 -35.93
CA GLU A 20 -2.17 13.96 -35.71
C GLU A 20 -2.91 13.78 -37.04
N SER A 21 -3.94 12.94 -37.05
CA SER A 21 -5.09 13.06 -37.95
C SER A 21 -6.37 13.08 -37.10
N LYS A 22 -6.96 14.27 -36.95
CA LYS A 22 -8.31 14.46 -36.43
C LYS A 22 -9.32 14.36 -37.58
N GLU A 23 -10.61 14.49 -37.24
CA GLU A 23 -11.81 14.46 -38.11
C GLU A 23 -12.28 13.05 -38.54
N SER A 24 -13.58 12.76 -38.58
CA SER A 24 -14.73 13.53 -38.04
C SER A 24 -15.96 12.67 -37.75
N THR A 25 -16.85 13.23 -36.92
CA THR A 25 -18.13 12.67 -36.46
C THR A 25 -19.16 12.46 -37.57
N THR A 26 -20.03 11.45 -37.46
CA THR A 26 -21.41 11.47 -37.98
C THR A 26 -22.30 10.54 -37.16
N THR A 27 -23.53 10.96 -36.88
CA THR A 27 -24.48 10.30 -35.94
C THR A 27 -25.85 10.08 -36.60
N ILE A 28 -26.31 8.83 -36.68
CA ILE A 28 -27.71 8.39 -36.93
C ILE A 28 -27.83 7.04 -36.18
N ILE A 29 -28.67 6.75 -35.17
CA ILE A 29 -30.06 7.08 -34.78
C ILE A 29 -31.11 6.13 -35.40
N GLU A 30 -31.84 5.40 -34.52
CA GLU A 30 -33.08 4.63 -34.76
C GLU A 30 -33.02 3.40 -35.72
N ALA A 31 -33.93 2.41 -35.67
CA ALA A 31 -34.74 1.86 -34.55
C ALA A 31 -35.37 0.49 -34.93
N ALA A 32 -35.66 -0.33 -33.90
CA ALA A 32 -36.77 -1.30 -33.73
C ALA A 32 -37.16 -2.36 -34.81
N ASN A 33 -37.55 -3.54 -34.30
CA ASN A 33 -38.26 -4.66 -34.95
C ASN A 33 -37.52 -5.42 -36.08
N GLY A 34 -37.80 -6.70 -36.34
CA GLY A 34 -38.69 -7.65 -35.64
C GLY A 34 -39.32 -8.68 -36.60
N SER A 35 -39.58 -9.92 -36.14
CA SER A 35 -40.04 -11.08 -36.95
C SER A 35 -39.03 -11.58 -38.02
N SER A 36 -39.05 -12.84 -38.48
CA SER A 36 -39.51 -14.15 -37.93
C SER A 36 -39.11 -15.28 -38.89
N SER A 37 -39.24 -16.55 -38.46
CA SER A 37 -39.35 -17.77 -39.34
C SER A 37 -38.08 -18.17 -40.16
N GLN A 38 -37.82 -19.45 -40.49
CA GLN A 38 -38.48 -20.73 -40.17
C GLN A 38 -37.53 -21.95 -40.36
N SER A 39 -37.89 -23.12 -39.79
CA SER A 39 -37.63 -24.52 -40.26
C SER A 39 -36.24 -24.91 -40.86
N SER A 40 -35.41 -25.72 -40.20
CA SER A 40 -35.37 -27.23 -40.25
C SER A 40 -34.70 -27.80 -41.54
N THR A 41 -34.28 -29.07 -41.72
CA THR A 41 -34.45 -30.36 -40.98
C THR A 41 -33.24 -31.28 -41.24
N SER A 42 -32.83 -32.09 -40.24
CA SER A 42 -32.14 -33.42 -40.34
C SER A 42 -32.20 -34.05 -38.93
N GLN A 43 -32.65 -35.28 -38.60
CA GLN A 43 -32.73 -36.60 -39.28
C GLN A 43 -31.35 -37.22 -39.64
N ASN A 44 -31.02 -38.47 -39.26
CA ASN A 44 -31.73 -39.47 -38.44
C ASN A 44 -30.77 -40.57 -37.89
N ALA A 45 -31.13 -41.23 -36.77
CA ALA A 45 -30.85 -42.63 -36.34
C ALA A 45 -29.42 -43.26 -36.36
N SER A 46 -29.09 -44.27 -35.53
CA SER A 46 -29.61 -44.75 -34.22
C SER A 46 -28.77 -45.91 -33.62
N SER A 47 -29.11 -46.31 -32.38
CA SER A 47 -28.86 -47.61 -31.70
C SER A 47 -27.51 -47.81 -30.97
N SER A 48 -27.42 -48.54 -29.84
CA SER A 48 -28.42 -49.34 -29.07
C SER A 48 -28.14 -49.26 -27.53
N SER A 49 -29.16 -49.03 -26.67
CA SER A 49 -29.84 -49.99 -25.75
C SER A 49 -28.98 -50.62 -24.63
N SER A 50 -29.41 -50.88 -23.38
CA SER A 50 -30.65 -50.67 -22.56
C SER A 50 -30.43 -51.41 -21.21
N ALA A 51 -31.10 -51.21 -20.06
CA ALA A 51 -32.05 -50.25 -19.45
C ALA A 51 -32.04 -50.52 -17.91
N GLY A 52 -32.76 -49.87 -16.99
CA GLY A 52 -33.77 -48.80 -17.05
C GLY A 52 -33.66 -47.88 -15.81
N GLU A 53 -34.65 -47.67 -14.93
CA GLU A 53 -36.06 -48.14 -14.87
C GLU A 53 -36.88 -47.23 -13.91
N SER A 54 -38.15 -47.59 -13.66
CA SER A 54 -39.25 -46.76 -13.12
C SER A 54 -39.32 -46.50 -11.61
N SER A 55 -39.78 -45.30 -11.21
CA SER A 55 -41.11 -45.11 -10.58
C SER A 55 -41.51 -43.62 -10.51
N SER A 56 -42.78 -43.31 -10.19
CA SER A 56 -43.39 -41.98 -10.32
C SER A 56 -44.21 -41.55 -9.09
N THR A 57 -44.47 -40.24 -8.96
CA THR A 57 -45.78 -39.68 -8.49
C THR A 57 -45.86 -38.17 -8.72
N VAL A 58 -47.09 -37.63 -8.78
CA VAL A 58 -47.37 -36.21 -9.08
C VAL A 58 -48.56 -35.71 -8.23
N VAL A 59 -48.35 -34.63 -7.47
CA VAL A 59 -49.35 -33.67 -6.95
C VAL A 59 -48.59 -32.34 -6.81
N LYS A 60 -48.84 -31.23 -7.53
CA LYS A 60 -50.03 -30.47 -7.95
C LYS A 60 -50.51 -29.42 -6.92
N GLU A 61 -50.20 -28.16 -7.25
CA GLU A 61 -50.87 -26.88 -6.95
C GLU A 61 -51.78 -26.74 -5.71
N SER A 62 -51.51 -25.69 -4.91
CA SER A 62 -52.47 -24.59 -4.70
C SER A 62 -51.79 -23.35 -4.11
N SER A 63 -52.40 -22.18 -4.29
CA SER A 63 -51.86 -20.87 -3.91
C SER A 63 -52.89 -20.02 -3.17
N SER A 64 -52.42 -19.10 -2.31
CA SER A 64 -53.21 -17.95 -1.84
C SER A 64 -52.31 -16.80 -1.40
N SER A 65 -52.63 -15.60 -1.87
CA SER A 65 -52.06 -14.33 -1.41
C SER A 65 -53.13 -13.53 -0.67
N SER A 66 -52.72 -12.58 0.17
CA SER A 66 -53.59 -11.52 0.69
C SER A 66 -52.77 -10.26 0.99
N GLN A 67 -53.06 -9.17 0.28
CA GLN A 67 -52.76 -7.80 0.71
C GLN A 67 -53.91 -7.27 1.57
N SER A 68 -53.67 -6.17 2.30
CA SER A 68 -54.73 -5.22 2.66
C SER A 68 -54.17 -3.80 2.76
N GLU A 69 -54.92 -2.83 2.25
CA GLU A 69 -54.56 -1.41 2.21
C GLU A 69 -55.46 -0.57 3.14
N SER A 70 -55.20 0.74 3.24
CA SER A 70 -55.75 1.65 4.24
C SER A 70 -56.84 2.60 3.71
N SER A 71 -57.72 3.12 4.59
CA SER A 71 -58.35 4.45 4.41
C SER A 71 -59.03 5.01 5.69
N SER A 72 -58.67 6.25 6.04
CA SER A 72 -59.49 7.42 6.48
C SER A 72 -60.89 7.23 7.16
N SER A 73 -61.34 8.07 8.10
CA SER A 73 -61.29 9.55 8.03
C SER A 73 -61.37 10.31 9.38
N ALA A 74 -60.91 11.57 9.31
CA ALA A 74 -60.80 12.63 10.32
C ALA A 74 -62.09 13.21 10.95
N ASP A 75 -61.91 14.04 12.00
CA ASP A 75 -62.56 15.37 12.11
C ASP A 75 -61.72 16.39 12.95
N LYS A 76 -62.09 17.68 13.01
CA LYS A 76 -61.24 18.84 13.46
C LYS A 76 -61.90 19.88 14.39
N LYS A 77 -61.10 20.47 15.31
CA LYS A 77 -61.00 21.94 15.64
C LYS A 77 -59.83 22.17 16.64
N ALA A 78 -58.81 23.02 16.42
CA ALA A 78 -58.73 24.50 16.32
C ALA A 78 -59.32 25.23 17.56
N ASN A 79 -58.72 26.27 18.16
CA ASN A 79 -57.77 27.33 17.71
C ASN A 79 -56.95 27.83 18.95
N THR A 80 -55.73 28.40 18.92
CA THR A 80 -55.29 29.78 18.52
C THR A 80 -53.79 29.87 18.93
N SER A 81 -52.78 30.30 18.15
CA SER A 81 -52.37 31.68 17.78
C SER A 81 -52.13 32.62 18.99
N SER A 82 -51.10 33.48 19.07
CA SER A 82 -49.86 33.69 18.28
C SER A 82 -48.90 34.69 19.00
N GLN A 83 -47.63 34.76 18.56
CA GLN A 83 -46.73 35.94 18.46
C GLN A 83 -45.31 35.77 19.05
N SER A 84 -44.37 36.45 18.37
CA SER A 84 -42.92 36.45 18.61
C SER A 84 -42.43 37.86 18.95
N SER A 85 -41.34 37.99 19.71
CA SER A 85 -40.14 38.76 19.30
C SER A 85 -39.00 38.77 20.35
N SER A 86 -37.81 38.98 19.81
CA SER A 86 -36.50 39.22 20.43
C SER A 86 -36.43 40.03 21.74
N ASN A 87 -35.54 39.62 22.65
CA ASN A 87 -34.24 40.30 22.75
C ASN A 87 -33.15 39.47 23.46
N SER A 88 -31.89 39.83 23.23
CA SER A 88 -30.69 39.28 23.85
C SER A 88 -30.53 39.77 25.30
N ASP A 89 -29.92 38.96 26.17
CA ASP A 89 -28.87 39.49 27.05
C ASP A 89 -27.89 38.40 27.54
N SER A 90 -26.76 38.82 28.12
CA SER A 90 -25.57 38.00 28.38
C SER A 90 -25.65 37.19 29.67
N SER A 91 -25.09 35.97 29.69
CA SER A 91 -24.72 35.27 30.94
C SER A 91 -23.39 34.50 30.79
N SER A 92 -22.64 34.41 31.89
CA SER A 92 -21.22 34.04 31.89
C SER A 92 -20.95 32.54 31.66
N SER A 93 -20.08 32.24 30.70
CA SER A 93 -19.54 30.89 30.47
C SER A 93 -18.44 30.56 31.47
N SER A 94 -18.77 29.91 32.59
CA SER A 94 -17.76 29.34 33.49
C SER A 94 -17.20 28.03 32.93
N GLN A 95 -16.08 28.10 32.20
CA GLN A 95 -15.35 26.90 31.75
C GLN A 95 -14.76 26.17 32.96
N THR A 96 -15.28 24.97 33.25
CA THR A 96 -14.57 24.00 34.09
C THR A 96 -13.52 23.29 33.24
N GLU A 97 -12.28 23.73 33.37
CA GLU A 97 -11.08 23.05 32.87
C GLU A 97 -10.93 21.67 33.55
N SER A 98 -11.68 20.68 33.06
CA SER A 98 -11.50 19.28 33.41
C SER A 98 -10.25 18.75 32.71
N SER A 99 -9.09 19.05 33.28
CA SER A 99 -7.79 18.57 32.84
C SER A 99 -7.66 17.05 33.04
N ASN A 100 -8.31 16.29 32.17
CA ASN A 100 -8.18 14.85 32.11
C ASN A 100 -6.77 14.50 31.62
N SER A 101 -5.84 14.35 32.56
CA SER A 101 -4.48 13.89 32.31
C SER A 101 -4.49 12.44 31.82
N SER A 102 -4.78 12.27 30.53
CA SER A 102 -4.71 10.98 29.86
C SER A 102 -3.29 10.46 29.97
N SER A 103 -3.11 9.42 30.77
CA SER A 103 -1.87 8.64 30.77
C SER A 103 -1.80 7.91 29.45
N THR A 104 -1.03 8.45 28.50
CA THR A 104 -0.73 7.82 27.22
C THR A 104 -0.05 6.48 27.48
N VAL A 105 -0.83 5.40 27.45
CA VAL A 105 -0.31 4.03 27.46
C VAL A 105 0.44 3.87 26.14
N ALA A 106 1.72 3.53 26.20
CA ALA A 106 2.50 3.28 24.99
C ALA A 106 1.90 2.08 24.24
N VAL A 107 1.58 2.26 22.96
CA VAL A 107 1.00 1.22 22.10
C VAL A 107 2.04 0.13 21.86
N ASP A 108 1.68 -1.12 22.13
CA ASP A 108 2.56 -2.27 21.89
C ASP A 108 2.43 -2.74 20.43
N TYR A 109 3.17 -2.10 19.54
CA TYR A 109 3.19 -2.43 18.12
C TYR A 109 3.68 -3.85 17.80
N SER A 110 4.29 -4.58 18.75
CA SER A 110 4.67 -5.99 18.53
C SER A 110 3.48 -6.93 18.32
N LEU A 111 2.28 -6.48 18.68
CA LEU A 111 1.03 -7.19 18.37
C LEU A 111 0.83 -7.38 16.85
N TYR A 112 1.43 -6.54 16.01
CA TYR A 112 1.44 -6.69 14.55
C TYR A 112 2.46 -7.71 14.02
N ASP A 113 3.48 -8.10 14.79
CA ASP A 113 4.56 -8.99 14.31
C ASP A 113 4.02 -10.36 13.84
N SER A 114 2.95 -10.84 14.49
CA SER A 114 2.25 -12.07 14.10
C SER A 114 1.62 -11.95 12.70
N VAL A 115 0.97 -10.82 12.41
CA VAL A 115 0.32 -10.53 11.11
C VAL A 115 1.38 -10.39 10.01
N ILE A 116 2.44 -9.63 10.28
CA ILE A 116 3.54 -9.41 9.33
C ILE A 116 4.24 -10.74 9.00
N SER A 117 4.46 -11.60 10.00
CA SER A 117 5.02 -12.94 9.82
C SER A 117 4.12 -13.87 8.99
N GLU A 118 2.79 -13.78 9.13
CA GLU A 118 1.87 -14.53 8.25
C GLU A 118 1.97 -14.08 6.79
N TYR A 119 2.12 -12.77 6.51
CA TYR A 119 2.37 -12.30 5.15
C TYR A 119 3.75 -12.69 4.60
N ARG A 120 4.79 -12.69 5.44
CA ARG A 120 6.13 -13.18 5.07
C ARG A 120 6.08 -14.60 4.52
N GLN A 121 5.32 -15.48 5.17
CA GLN A 121 5.07 -16.86 4.71
C GLN A 121 4.38 -16.91 3.33
N VAL A 122 3.58 -15.90 2.97
CA VAL A 122 2.98 -15.76 1.62
C VAL A 122 3.95 -15.20 0.57
N VAL A 123 5.08 -14.62 0.98
CA VAL A 123 6.22 -14.43 0.07
C VAL A 123 7.01 -15.73 -0.09
N ASP A 124 7.30 -16.44 1.02
CA ASP A 124 8.19 -17.63 1.07
C ASP A 124 7.71 -18.85 0.27
N GLY A 125 6.39 -19.06 0.12
CA GLY A 125 5.83 -20.19 -0.63
C GLY A 125 4.57 -20.81 -0.01
N ASN A 126 4.22 -20.46 1.22
CA ASN A 126 3.08 -21.01 1.96
C ASN A 126 1.75 -20.35 1.56
N ASN A 127 0.62 -20.93 1.95
CA ASN A 127 -0.70 -20.31 1.72
C ASN A 127 -1.07 -19.41 2.91
N PRO A 128 -1.83 -18.33 2.68
CA PRO A 128 -2.39 -17.53 3.77
C PRO A 128 -3.33 -18.35 4.65
N THR A 129 -3.33 -18.02 5.94
CA THR A 129 -4.32 -18.45 6.93
C THR A 129 -5.59 -17.59 6.84
N SER A 130 -6.59 -17.86 7.68
CA SER A 130 -7.83 -17.07 7.73
C SER A 130 -7.68 -15.70 8.40
N SER A 131 -6.57 -15.43 9.10
CA SER A 131 -6.30 -14.17 9.79
C SER A 131 -5.95 -13.05 8.81
N ILE A 132 -5.21 -13.35 7.74
CA ILE A 132 -4.81 -12.40 6.69
C ILE A 132 -5.64 -12.55 5.39
N SER A 133 -5.51 -11.61 4.45
CA SER A 133 -6.21 -11.67 3.15
C SER A 133 -5.72 -12.84 2.28
N ALA A 134 -6.67 -13.63 1.79
CA ALA A 134 -6.43 -14.68 0.81
C ALA A 134 -5.94 -14.14 -0.55
N GLU A 135 -6.21 -12.87 -0.85
CA GLU A 135 -5.79 -12.20 -2.09
C GLU A 135 -4.28 -11.87 -2.11
N SER A 136 -3.57 -12.04 -0.98
CA SER A 136 -2.10 -12.07 -0.95
C SER A 136 -1.49 -13.08 -1.93
N LEU A 137 -2.20 -14.18 -2.23
CA LEU A 137 -1.81 -15.16 -3.26
C LEU A 137 -1.66 -14.55 -4.66
N GLN A 138 -2.22 -13.37 -4.94
CA GLN A 138 -2.05 -12.65 -6.21
C GLN A 138 -0.58 -12.40 -6.56
N LEU A 139 0.32 -12.29 -5.56
CA LEU A 139 1.77 -12.21 -5.74
C LEU A 139 2.33 -13.29 -6.69
N ARG A 140 1.74 -14.50 -6.68
CA ARG A 140 2.24 -15.67 -7.42
C ARG A 140 1.44 -16.02 -8.68
N ARG A 141 0.41 -15.25 -9.06
CA ARG A 141 -0.59 -15.66 -10.06
C ARG A 141 -0.16 -15.48 -11.53
N GLY A 142 0.88 -16.21 -11.94
CA GLY A 142 1.21 -16.52 -13.35
C GLY A 142 1.70 -15.37 -14.23
N ILE A 143 1.47 -14.12 -13.83
CA ILE A 143 2.00 -12.90 -14.44
C ILE A 143 2.61 -12.10 -13.29
N SER A 144 3.94 -12.04 -13.23
CA SER A 144 4.68 -11.37 -12.15
C SER A 144 4.60 -9.84 -12.28
N TYR A 145 3.41 -9.28 -12.01
CA TYR A 145 3.17 -7.84 -11.94
C TYR A 145 3.54 -7.28 -10.56
N TYR A 146 3.11 -7.96 -9.51
CA TYR A 146 3.57 -7.75 -8.15
C TYR A 146 4.96 -8.38 -7.94
N THR A 147 5.76 -7.77 -7.06
CA THR A 147 7.13 -8.19 -6.73
C THR A 147 7.28 -8.65 -5.29
N ASP A 148 6.51 -8.08 -4.36
CA ASP A 148 6.59 -8.37 -2.94
C ASP A 148 5.27 -7.99 -2.22
N ILE A 149 5.22 -8.17 -0.91
CA ILE A 149 4.21 -7.60 -0.01
C ILE A 149 4.91 -6.59 0.92
N GLU A 150 4.34 -5.40 1.03
CA GLU A 150 4.84 -4.32 1.90
C GLU A 150 3.77 -3.92 2.92
N TYR A 151 4.21 -3.34 4.03
CA TYR A 151 3.36 -2.73 5.04
C TYR A 151 3.84 -1.33 5.41
N ASN A 152 2.96 -0.52 6.00
CA ASN A 152 3.32 0.70 6.72
C ASN A 152 2.49 0.82 8.01
N LEU A 153 2.92 1.72 8.89
CA LEU A 153 2.19 2.16 10.07
C LEU A 153 1.79 3.62 9.86
N TYR A 154 0.50 3.94 10.05
CA TYR A 154 -0.02 5.30 9.97
C TYR A 154 -1.34 5.43 10.75
N ASP A 155 -1.40 6.33 11.72
CA ASP A 155 -2.61 6.75 12.44
C ASP A 155 -3.56 7.53 11.49
N PHE A 156 -4.65 6.89 11.04
CA PHE A 156 -5.57 7.50 10.08
C PHE A 156 -6.60 8.43 10.73
N ASP A 157 -7.16 8.07 11.89
CA ASP A 157 -8.22 8.85 12.55
C ASP A 157 -7.71 9.85 13.62
N GLN A 158 -6.39 9.88 13.83
CA GLN A 158 -5.66 10.73 14.78
C GLN A 158 -5.98 10.38 16.25
N ASN A 159 -6.22 9.11 16.55
CA ASN A 159 -6.48 8.63 17.91
C ASN A 159 -5.22 8.40 18.76
N GLY A 160 -4.03 8.30 18.13
CA GLY A 160 -2.76 7.97 18.78
C GLY A 160 -2.33 6.51 18.68
N VAL A 161 -2.95 5.73 17.78
CA VAL A 161 -2.60 4.35 17.42
C VAL A 161 -2.38 4.30 15.91
N ASP A 162 -1.23 3.82 15.45
CA ASP A 162 -0.98 3.62 14.03
C ASP A 162 -1.64 2.33 13.51
N GLU A 163 -2.42 2.43 12.43
CA GLU A 163 -2.91 1.25 11.72
C GLU A 163 -1.80 0.58 10.89
N LEU A 164 -1.71 -0.75 11.00
CA LEU A 164 -0.95 -1.57 10.06
C LEU A 164 -1.72 -1.72 8.76
N THR A 165 -1.27 -1.02 7.71
CA THR A 165 -1.76 -1.20 6.34
C THR A 165 -0.83 -2.11 5.56
N VAL A 166 -1.36 -3.21 4.99
CA VAL A 166 -0.60 -4.18 4.19
C VAL A 166 -1.03 -4.13 2.72
N SER A 167 -0.08 -4.20 1.78
CA SER A 167 -0.28 -4.05 0.34
C SER A 167 0.61 -4.97 -0.50
N LEU A 168 0.13 -5.39 -1.68
CA LEU A 168 0.99 -5.89 -2.76
C LEU A 168 1.69 -4.71 -3.44
N ILE A 169 3.01 -4.79 -3.61
CA ILE A 169 3.78 -3.79 -4.37
C ILE A 169 4.05 -4.28 -5.80
N ALA A 170 3.76 -3.43 -6.78
CA ALA A 170 3.95 -3.71 -8.21
C ALA A 170 5.25 -3.09 -8.76
N LYS A 171 5.69 -3.61 -9.92
CA LYS A 171 6.93 -3.19 -10.63
C LYS A 171 7.00 -1.71 -11.02
N ASP A 172 5.86 -1.04 -11.07
CA ASP A 172 5.69 0.38 -11.38
C ASP A 172 5.59 1.27 -10.13
N GLY A 173 5.70 0.69 -8.93
CA GLY A 173 5.51 1.37 -7.64
C GLY A 173 4.06 1.37 -7.16
N TYR A 174 3.09 0.83 -7.91
CA TYR A 174 1.70 0.81 -7.50
C TYR A 174 1.47 -0.16 -6.32
N ARG A 175 0.81 0.33 -5.26
CA ARG A 175 0.43 -0.45 -4.08
C ARG A 175 -1.06 -0.80 -4.11
N ALA A 176 -1.35 -2.09 -4.11
CA ALA A 176 -2.70 -2.61 -4.00
C ALA A 176 -2.93 -3.11 -2.57
N LEU A 177 -3.71 -2.33 -1.81
CA LEU A 177 -4.05 -2.64 -0.41
C LEU A 177 -4.73 -4.01 -0.31
N LEU A 178 -4.27 -4.81 0.66
CA LEU A 178 -4.80 -6.13 0.99
C LEU A 178 -5.63 -6.12 2.27
N ASP A 179 -5.13 -5.46 3.33
CA ASP A 179 -5.80 -5.35 4.63
C ASP A 179 -5.33 -4.12 5.41
N ILE A 180 -6.14 -3.73 6.41
CA ILE A 180 -5.81 -2.78 7.48
C ILE A 180 -6.08 -3.45 8.83
N PHE A 181 -5.19 -3.27 9.80
CA PHE A 181 -5.36 -3.68 11.19
C PHE A 181 -5.11 -2.49 12.12
N THR A 182 -5.80 -2.42 13.25
CA THR A 182 -5.52 -1.47 14.35
C THR A 182 -5.11 -2.22 15.62
N ILE A 183 -4.59 -1.54 16.65
CA ILE A 183 -4.35 -2.13 17.98
C ILE A 183 -5.39 -1.60 18.98
N LYS A 184 -6.20 -2.51 19.52
CA LYS A 184 -7.25 -2.21 20.48
C LYS A 184 -7.42 -3.36 21.47
N ASP A 185 -7.72 -3.03 22.73
CA ASP A 185 -7.87 -4.00 23.82
C ASP A 185 -6.70 -5.02 23.88
N ASN A 186 -5.48 -4.50 23.71
CA ASN A 186 -4.20 -5.23 23.66
C ASN A 186 -4.13 -6.34 22.58
N GLN A 187 -4.84 -6.18 21.46
CA GLN A 187 -4.89 -7.13 20.34
C GLN A 187 -4.82 -6.39 19.00
N ALA A 188 -4.20 -7.00 17.99
CA ALA A 188 -4.30 -6.54 16.61
C ALA A 188 -5.66 -6.96 16.01
N ILE A 189 -6.51 -6.00 15.66
CA ILE A 189 -7.86 -6.22 15.12
C ILE A 189 -7.86 -5.88 13.63
N ARG A 190 -8.26 -6.85 12.79
CA ARG A 190 -8.41 -6.67 11.35
C ARG A 190 -9.67 -5.90 11.00
N LEU A 191 -9.52 -4.73 10.39
CA LEU A 191 -10.62 -3.83 10.01
C LEU A 191 -11.27 -4.18 8.65
N THR A 192 -10.56 -4.94 7.82
CA THR A 192 -10.91 -5.28 6.43
C THR A 192 -11.41 -6.72 6.24
N ASN A 193 -11.98 -7.32 7.27
CA ASN A 193 -12.50 -8.70 7.24
C ASN A 193 -13.94 -8.83 6.70
N ASP A 194 -14.65 -7.71 6.51
CA ASP A 194 -16.00 -7.65 5.96
C ASP A 194 -16.05 -8.15 4.50
N SER A 195 -17.19 -8.70 4.05
CA SER A 195 -17.26 -9.49 2.80
C SER A 195 -16.75 -8.81 1.52
N ASN A 196 -16.90 -7.48 1.41
CA ASN A 196 -16.37 -6.68 0.30
C ASN A 196 -14.89 -6.30 0.48
N LEU A 197 -14.44 -6.16 1.74
CA LEU A 197 -13.07 -5.73 2.10
C LEU A 197 -12.10 -6.92 2.16
N ALA A 198 -12.58 -8.13 2.48
CA ALA A 198 -11.80 -9.35 2.48
C ALA A 198 -11.30 -9.78 1.07
N MET A 199 -11.73 -9.08 0.01
CA MET A 199 -11.37 -9.33 -1.39
C MET A 199 -10.51 -8.21 -2.02
N LEU A 200 -9.91 -7.34 -1.19
CA LEU A 200 -9.08 -6.22 -1.67
C LEU A 200 -7.81 -6.69 -2.41
N GLY A 201 -7.43 -5.95 -3.45
CA GLY A 201 -6.33 -6.26 -4.37
C GLY A 201 -6.67 -5.90 -5.82
N ASN A 202 -6.35 -6.77 -6.79
CA ASN A 202 -6.56 -6.54 -8.23
C ASN A 202 -8.00 -6.11 -8.63
N ARG A 203 -9.05 -6.55 -7.91
CA ARG A 203 -10.46 -6.36 -8.34
C ARG A 203 -11.25 -5.35 -7.51
N MET A 204 -10.93 -5.24 -6.23
CA MET A 204 -11.57 -4.34 -5.27
C MET A 204 -10.46 -3.50 -4.65
N ARG A 205 -10.64 -2.18 -4.60
CA ARG A 205 -9.64 -1.25 -4.06
C ARG A 205 -10.25 -0.42 -2.95
N LEU A 206 -9.48 -0.24 -1.89
CA LEU A 206 -9.67 0.74 -0.83
C LEU A 206 -8.50 1.72 -0.94
N ILE A 207 -8.80 3.01 -1.02
CA ILE A 207 -7.85 4.09 -1.27
C ILE A 207 -7.98 5.07 -0.09
N PRO A 208 -6.95 5.20 0.77
CA PRO A 208 -6.95 6.21 1.83
C PRO A 208 -7.02 7.62 1.26
N LEU A 209 -7.71 8.50 1.96
CA LEU A 209 -7.92 9.91 1.60
C LEU A 209 -7.20 10.83 2.61
N GLN A 210 -7.00 12.09 2.23
CA GLN A 210 -6.27 13.08 3.03
C GLN A 210 -6.91 13.44 4.39
N ASP A 211 -8.12 12.97 4.68
CA ASP A 211 -8.86 13.21 5.93
C ASP A 211 -8.96 11.96 6.85
N GLY A 212 -8.20 10.90 6.56
CA GLY A 212 -8.27 9.63 7.31
C GLY A 212 -9.41 8.70 6.89
N SER A 213 -10.30 9.14 6.00
CA SER A 213 -11.36 8.29 5.44
C SER A 213 -10.88 7.53 4.19
N PHE A 214 -11.71 6.62 3.66
CA PHE A 214 -11.32 5.74 2.57
C PHE A 214 -12.38 5.71 1.46
N TYR A 215 -11.90 5.81 0.21
CA TYR A 215 -12.71 5.58 -0.99
C TYR A 215 -12.59 4.11 -1.44
N TYR A 216 -13.71 3.44 -1.61
CA TYR A 216 -13.79 2.08 -2.11
C TYR A 216 -14.34 2.03 -3.54
N LYS A 217 -13.69 1.24 -4.41
CA LYS A 217 -14.15 0.89 -5.76
C LYS A 217 -14.03 -0.62 -5.97
N GLY A 218 -15.18 -1.28 -6.11
CA GLY A 218 -15.27 -2.75 -6.27
C GLY A 218 -16.10 -3.20 -7.46
N SER A 219 -16.01 -4.49 -7.79
CA SER A 219 -16.81 -5.14 -8.84
C SER A 219 -18.18 -5.56 -8.27
N GLY A 220 -19.25 -4.87 -8.67
CA GLY A 220 -20.63 -5.24 -8.33
C GLY A 220 -21.21 -6.33 -9.22
N SER A 221 -20.72 -6.41 -10.46
CA SER A 221 -20.98 -7.51 -11.39
C SER A 221 -19.87 -7.58 -12.45
N ALA A 222 -20.07 -8.37 -13.50
CA ALA A 222 -19.19 -8.40 -14.67
C ALA A 222 -19.18 -7.08 -15.48
N SER A 223 -20.17 -6.20 -15.29
CA SER A 223 -20.32 -4.94 -16.04
C SER A 223 -20.67 -3.72 -15.17
N SER A 224 -20.75 -3.87 -13.85
CA SER A 224 -21.02 -2.77 -12.91
C SER A 224 -20.01 -2.72 -11.77
N ALA A 225 -19.76 -1.51 -11.28
CA ALA A 225 -18.97 -1.25 -10.08
C ALA A 225 -19.89 -0.94 -8.88
N VAL A 226 -19.33 -1.07 -7.68
CA VAL A 226 -19.88 -0.52 -6.44
C VAL A 226 -18.86 0.46 -5.88
N TYR A 227 -19.34 1.61 -5.46
CA TYR A 227 -18.60 2.73 -4.90
C TYR A 227 -19.04 2.92 -3.46
N ALA A 228 -18.10 3.11 -2.54
CA ALA A 228 -18.45 3.43 -1.16
C ALA A 228 -17.43 4.38 -0.53
N HIS A 229 -17.89 5.08 0.51
CA HIS A 229 -17.07 5.87 1.43
C HIS A 229 -17.05 5.15 2.77
N TYR A 230 -15.86 4.92 3.32
CA TYR A 230 -15.65 4.32 4.64
C TYR A 230 -14.86 5.28 5.54
N ARG A 231 -14.98 5.12 6.84
CA ARG A 231 -14.16 5.78 7.88
C ARG A 231 -13.84 4.78 8.99
N LEU A 232 -12.86 5.04 9.85
CA LEU A 232 -12.80 4.33 11.13
C LEU A 232 -14.03 4.70 11.99
N SER A 233 -14.51 3.74 12.78
CA SER A 233 -15.52 4.00 13.81
C SER A 233 -14.97 4.95 14.86
N ALA A 234 -15.86 5.64 15.60
CA ALA A 234 -15.45 6.60 16.64
C ALA A 234 -14.76 5.97 17.87
N ASP A 235 -14.44 4.68 17.79
CA ASP A 235 -13.69 3.89 18.77
C ASP A 235 -12.55 3.07 18.11
N GLY A 236 -12.14 3.41 16.87
CA GLY A 236 -11.08 2.80 16.08
C GLY A 236 -11.33 1.36 15.59
N GLY A 237 -12.31 0.64 16.15
CA GLY A 237 -12.40 -0.82 16.07
C GLY A 237 -12.96 -1.41 14.77
N ALA A 238 -13.48 -0.60 13.84
CA ALA A 238 -14.08 -1.06 12.60
C ALA A 238 -14.00 -0.01 11.47
N LEU A 239 -14.14 -0.43 10.21
CA LEU A 239 -14.39 0.47 9.08
C LEU A 239 -15.91 0.63 8.86
N GLU A 240 -16.47 1.75 9.30
CA GLU A 240 -17.88 2.08 9.06
C GLU A 240 -18.10 2.52 7.61
N LYS A 241 -19.07 1.89 6.92
CA LYS A 241 -19.52 2.34 5.60
C LYS A 241 -20.46 3.55 5.74
N VAL A 242 -20.01 4.72 5.31
CA VAL A 242 -20.74 6.00 5.40
C VAL A 242 -21.82 6.08 4.31
N THR A 243 -21.45 5.76 3.06
CA THR A 243 -22.32 5.84 1.88
C THR A 243 -21.93 4.75 0.88
N GLU A 244 -22.88 4.22 0.11
CA GLU A 244 -22.67 3.26 -0.99
C GLU A 244 -23.57 3.58 -2.19
N SER A 245 -23.05 3.48 -3.41
CA SER A 245 -23.84 3.57 -4.66
C SER A 245 -23.21 2.76 -5.80
N THR A 246 -24.00 2.53 -6.86
CA THR A 246 -23.51 2.04 -8.16
C THR A 246 -22.99 3.15 -9.08
N SER A 247 -23.15 4.43 -8.70
CA SER A 247 -22.53 5.57 -9.37
C SER A 247 -21.58 6.33 -8.44
N GLU A 248 -20.38 6.62 -8.96
CA GLU A 248 -19.29 7.32 -8.25
C GLU A 248 -19.67 8.76 -7.87
N SER A 249 -20.59 9.37 -8.62
CA SER A 249 -21.15 10.71 -8.37
C SER A 249 -21.91 10.83 -7.04
N ASP A 250 -22.49 9.72 -6.57
CA ASP A 250 -23.51 9.77 -5.52
C ASP A 250 -22.89 9.72 -4.12
N LEU A 251 -21.58 9.45 -4.03
CA LEU A 251 -20.78 9.66 -2.84
C LEU A 251 -20.56 11.16 -2.54
N GLY A 252 -20.92 12.05 -3.46
CA GLY A 252 -20.68 13.48 -3.35
C GLY A 252 -19.22 13.85 -3.61
N LYS A 253 -18.76 14.98 -3.05
CA LYS A 253 -17.36 15.38 -3.13
C LYS A 253 -16.57 14.76 -1.98
N LEU A 254 -15.88 13.65 -2.26
CA LEU A 254 -14.86 13.10 -1.37
C LEU A 254 -13.59 13.99 -1.34
N PRO A 255 -12.76 13.89 -0.29
CA PRO A 255 -11.40 14.42 -0.30
C PRO A 255 -10.53 13.78 -1.38
N GLU A 256 -9.37 14.38 -1.62
CA GLU A 256 -8.35 13.82 -2.50
C GLU A 256 -7.68 12.58 -1.86
N ALA A 257 -7.13 11.71 -2.70
CA ALA A 257 -6.40 10.53 -2.24
C ALA A 257 -5.12 10.93 -1.47
N LEU A 258 -4.78 10.14 -0.46
CA LEU A 258 -3.51 10.23 0.25
C LEU A 258 -2.36 9.83 -0.68
N ASP A 259 -1.30 10.62 -0.72
CA ASP A 259 -0.10 10.27 -1.47
C ASP A 259 0.67 9.16 -0.73
N LEU A 260 0.51 7.92 -1.17
CA LEU A 260 1.17 6.75 -0.56
C LEU A 260 2.71 6.77 -0.71
N THR A 261 3.30 7.77 -1.37
CA THR A 261 4.76 7.98 -1.41
C THR A 261 5.29 8.79 -0.23
N ILE A 262 4.44 9.47 0.56
CA ILE A 262 4.85 10.13 1.81
C ILE A 262 4.88 9.18 3.03
N LEU A 263 4.46 7.93 2.86
CA LEU A 263 4.44 6.91 3.92
C LEU A 263 5.71 6.05 3.89
N THR A 264 6.21 5.65 5.06
CA THR A 264 7.36 4.75 5.17
C THR A 264 6.92 3.30 5.03
N TRP A 265 7.14 2.71 3.85
CA TRP A 265 6.81 1.31 3.57
C TRP A 265 7.99 0.38 3.83
N GLN A 266 7.72 -0.78 4.40
CA GLN A 266 8.67 -1.86 4.67
C GLN A 266 8.21 -3.16 4.02
N SER A 267 9.14 -3.96 3.47
CA SER A 267 8.82 -5.31 2.99
C SER A 267 8.56 -6.26 4.16
N VAL A 268 7.57 -7.15 4.05
CA VAL A 268 7.31 -8.19 5.07
C VAL A 268 8.46 -9.19 5.19
N GLN A 269 9.35 -9.30 4.17
CA GLN A 269 10.59 -10.08 4.21
C GLN A 269 11.72 -9.41 5.01
N ASN A 270 11.54 -8.17 5.47
CA ASN A 270 12.49 -7.47 6.33
C ASN A 270 12.13 -7.55 7.82
N SER A 271 11.06 -8.27 8.18
CA SER A 271 10.49 -8.35 9.53
C SER A 271 11.29 -9.15 10.56
N ASP A 272 12.47 -9.67 10.21
CA ASP A 272 13.35 -10.31 11.17
C ASP A 272 14.08 -9.27 12.04
N SER A 273 13.39 -8.88 13.13
CA SER A 273 13.85 -8.06 14.28
C SER A 273 13.37 -6.60 14.33
N GLN A 274 12.07 -6.37 14.58
CA GLN A 274 11.59 -5.15 15.27
C GLN A 274 10.70 -5.42 16.51
N THR A 275 10.82 -6.58 17.15
CA THR A 275 10.34 -6.77 18.53
C THR A 275 11.44 -6.34 19.53
N SER A 276 11.16 -5.33 20.36
CA SER A 276 12.17 -4.68 21.21
C SER A 276 12.74 -5.56 22.33
N SER A 277 14.07 -5.65 22.45
CA SER A 277 14.73 -5.66 23.77
C SER A 277 16.22 -5.27 23.72
N SER A 278 16.64 -4.55 24.77
CA SER A 278 18.03 -4.34 25.22
C SER A 278 18.99 -3.49 24.37
N GLN A 279 19.45 -2.39 24.98
CA GLN A 279 20.74 -1.77 24.65
C GLN A 279 21.90 -2.71 25.07
N THR A 280 22.44 -3.47 24.12
CA THR A 280 23.73 -4.19 24.25
C THR A 280 24.37 -4.30 22.87
N GLU A 281 25.53 -3.75 22.57
CA GLU A 281 26.47 -2.96 23.39
C GLU A 281 26.88 -1.65 22.68
N THR A 282 27.62 -0.79 23.38
CA THR A 282 27.99 0.53 22.89
C THR A 282 28.92 0.50 21.68
N ALA A 283 28.39 0.85 20.51
CA ALA A 283 29.17 1.36 19.37
C ALA A 283 29.69 2.78 19.68
N THR A 284 30.62 2.92 20.64
CA THR A 284 31.27 4.19 21.00
C THR A 284 32.15 4.71 19.87
N GLY A 285 31.55 5.38 18.88
CA GLY A 285 32.30 6.05 17.82
C GLY A 285 31.47 6.50 16.60
N SER A 286 30.34 5.86 16.30
CA SER A 286 29.55 6.22 15.10
C SER A 286 28.71 7.48 15.32
N SER A 287 28.57 8.28 14.26
CA SER A 287 27.56 9.35 14.18
C SER A 287 26.46 9.09 13.15
N MET A 288 26.36 7.86 12.62
CA MET A 288 25.38 7.51 11.59
C MET A 288 24.00 7.26 12.20
N ASP A 289 22.99 7.99 11.68
CA ASP A 289 21.57 7.68 11.93
C ASP A 289 21.03 6.94 10.70
N LEU A 290 20.95 5.61 10.80
CA LEU A 290 20.51 4.76 9.69
C LEU A 290 19.05 4.96 9.32
N GLN A 291 18.21 5.34 10.29
CA GLN A 291 16.77 5.52 10.08
C GLN A 291 16.49 6.85 9.35
N ALA A 292 17.21 7.91 9.71
CA ALA A 292 17.26 9.15 8.93
C ALA A 292 17.76 8.89 7.49
N ILE A 293 18.85 8.13 7.33
CA ILE A 293 19.43 7.83 6.01
C ILE A 293 18.46 7.01 5.14
N MET A 294 17.70 6.06 5.72
CA MET A 294 16.61 5.36 5.02
C MET A 294 15.51 6.33 4.56
N ALA A 295 15.12 7.29 5.41
CA ALA A 295 14.20 8.37 5.08
C ALA A 295 14.78 9.44 4.12
N ARG A 296 16.02 9.26 3.65
CA ARG A 296 16.79 10.19 2.79
C ARG A 296 17.16 11.53 3.45
N ASP A 297 17.12 11.59 4.78
CA ASP A 297 17.80 12.62 5.56
C ASP A 297 19.24 12.15 5.85
N TYR A 298 20.20 12.78 5.18
CA TYR A 298 21.61 12.44 5.29
C TYR A 298 22.36 13.35 6.29
N SER A 299 21.66 14.16 7.09
CA SER A 299 22.24 15.12 8.05
C SER A 299 23.33 14.50 8.95
N SER A 300 23.14 13.24 9.36
CA SER A 300 24.09 12.45 10.16
C SER A 300 25.41 12.11 9.45
N ILE A 301 25.42 12.10 8.11
CA ILE A 301 26.57 11.70 7.26
C ILE A 301 27.08 12.78 6.31
N VAL A 302 26.51 14.01 6.34
CA VAL A 302 26.95 15.18 5.56
C VAL A 302 28.47 15.35 5.57
N GLY A 303 29.02 15.63 4.39
CA GLY A 303 30.45 15.89 4.18
C GLY A 303 31.06 15.08 3.03
N THR A 304 32.38 15.19 2.88
CA THR A 304 33.14 14.47 1.85
C THR A 304 33.62 13.11 2.37
N TRP A 305 33.47 12.07 1.57
CA TRP A 305 33.92 10.70 1.83
C TRP A 305 34.85 10.25 0.69
N LYS A 306 35.96 9.59 0.99
CA LYS A 306 36.97 9.18 -0.02
C LYS A 306 37.36 7.72 0.12
N ALA A 307 37.44 7.02 -1.00
CA ALA A 307 37.94 5.65 -1.09
C ALA A 307 39.40 5.62 -1.57
N GLY A 308 40.14 4.57 -1.19
CA GLY A 308 41.56 4.40 -1.54
C GLY A 308 41.82 4.28 -3.05
N ASN A 309 40.81 3.81 -3.79
CA ASN A 309 40.78 3.77 -5.26
C ASN A 309 40.60 5.14 -5.94
N GLY A 310 40.45 6.23 -5.17
CA GLY A 310 40.38 7.60 -5.67
C GLY A 310 38.98 8.14 -5.99
N TYR A 311 37.92 7.34 -5.77
CA TYR A 311 36.54 7.85 -5.85
C TYR A 311 36.19 8.74 -4.65
N VAL A 312 35.35 9.74 -4.90
CA VAL A 312 34.86 10.71 -3.90
C VAL A 312 33.34 10.68 -3.87
N LEU A 313 32.77 10.45 -2.70
CA LEU A 313 31.36 10.68 -2.39
C LEU A 313 31.22 11.99 -1.63
N GLU A 314 30.12 12.72 -1.85
CA GLU A 314 29.80 13.95 -1.14
C GLU A 314 28.31 13.95 -0.79
N PHE A 315 27.99 14.07 0.50
CA PHE A 315 26.63 14.10 1.02
C PHE A 315 26.27 15.53 1.44
N THR A 316 25.19 16.07 0.88
CA THR A 316 24.42 17.18 1.48
C THR A 316 23.31 16.57 2.35
N ASN A 317 22.45 17.37 3.00
CA ASN A 317 21.37 16.83 3.82
C ASN A 317 20.36 15.97 3.02
N THR A 318 20.25 16.15 1.69
CA THR A 318 19.20 15.54 0.85
C THR A 318 19.71 15.00 -0.49
N GLU A 319 20.96 15.27 -0.86
CA GLU A 319 21.55 14.86 -2.14
C GLU A 319 22.92 14.19 -1.94
N VAL A 320 23.27 13.29 -2.85
CA VAL A 320 24.53 12.56 -2.85
C VAL A 320 25.21 12.75 -4.20
N PHE A 321 26.52 12.98 -4.23
CA PHE A 321 27.30 13.15 -5.45
C PHE A 321 28.46 12.16 -5.49
N LEU A 322 28.70 11.53 -6.64
CA LEU A 322 29.87 10.70 -6.91
C LEU A 322 30.77 11.42 -7.92
N ASN A 323 32.00 11.73 -7.52
CA ASN A 323 32.96 12.52 -8.30
C ASN A 323 32.34 13.84 -8.86
N GLY A 324 31.49 14.50 -8.07
CA GLY A 324 30.81 15.75 -8.45
C GLY A 324 29.59 15.58 -9.39
N SER A 325 29.14 14.36 -9.66
CA SER A 325 27.92 14.08 -10.43
C SER A 325 26.82 13.54 -9.51
N LEU A 326 25.58 14.04 -9.63
CA LEU A 326 24.46 13.64 -8.77
C LEU A 326 24.21 12.13 -8.87
N LEU A 327 24.22 11.46 -7.71
CA LEU A 327 24.08 10.02 -7.56
C LEU A 327 22.69 9.69 -7.01
N GLN A 328 21.88 9.01 -7.81
CA GLN A 328 20.60 8.49 -7.34
C GLN A 328 20.81 7.20 -6.52
N ILE A 329 20.79 7.34 -5.20
CA ILE A 329 20.87 6.21 -4.26
C ILE A 329 19.49 5.69 -3.86
N ASN A 330 19.39 4.39 -3.69
CA ASN A 330 18.41 3.74 -2.83
C ASN A 330 19.17 3.30 -1.55
N PRO A 331 18.88 3.88 -0.36
CA PRO A 331 19.48 3.44 0.90
C PRO A 331 19.26 1.95 1.20
N GLY A 332 18.16 1.38 0.69
CA GLY A 332 17.82 -0.04 0.83
C GLY A 332 17.25 -0.37 2.21
N LYS A 333 17.78 -1.41 2.86
CA LYS A 333 17.29 -1.90 4.14
C LYS A 333 18.41 -2.10 5.16
N GLU A 334 18.10 -2.03 6.44
CA GLU A 334 19.03 -2.45 7.48
C GLU A 334 19.25 -3.98 7.46
N ARG A 335 20.48 -4.39 7.77
CA ARG A 335 20.92 -5.77 8.01
C ARG A 335 22.09 -5.71 9.00
N GLU A 336 22.03 -6.48 10.07
CA GLU A 336 23.18 -6.67 11.00
C GLU A 336 23.80 -5.35 11.52
N GLY A 337 22.99 -4.28 11.62
CA GLY A 337 23.41 -2.95 12.07
C GLY A 337 24.01 -2.03 10.99
N TYR A 338 23.92 -2.39 9.70
CA TYR A 338 24.32 -1.55 8.57
C TYR A 338 23.21 -1.46 7.52
N LEU A 339 23.19 -0.42 6.68
CA LEU A 339 22.24 -0.35 5.54
C LEU A 339 22.83 -1.01 4.31
N GLU A 340 22.05 -1.84 3.61
CA GLU A 340 22.37 -2.39 2.30
C GLU A 340 21.30 -2.01 1.27
N GLY A 341 21.75 -1.34 0.22
CA GLY A 341 20.93 -0.84 -0.88
C GLY A 341 21.72 -0.79 -2.18
N GLY A 342 21.58 0.28 -2.95
CA GLY A 342 22.30 0.39 -4.21
C GLY A 342 22.06 1.63 -5.05
N ILE A 343 22.69 1.61 -6.21
CA ILE A 343 22.59 2.59 -7.29
C ILE A 343 22.30 1.83 -8.61
N PRO A 344 21.90 2.51 -9.70
CA PRO A 344 21.72 1.86 -11.00
C PRO A 344 22.99 1.11 -11.47
N GLY A 345 22.99 -0.22 -11.34
CA GLY A 345 24.09 -1.10 -11.76
C GLY A 345 25.14 -1.48 -10.71
N ALA A 346 24.97 -1.10 -9.43
CA ALA A 346 25.85 -1.53 -8.34
C ALA A 346 25.13 -1.55 -6.98
N GLY A 347 25.52 -2.47 -6.10
CA GLY A 347 25.12 -2.46 -4.69
C GLY A 347 25.84 -1.37 -3.90
N MET A 348 25.27 -0.99 -2.77
CA MET A 348 25.83 -0.03 -1.82
C MET A 348 25.62 -0.54 -0.39
N ALA A 349 26.58 -0.30 0.51
CA ALA A 349 26.35 -0.42 1.94
C ALA A 349 26.88 0.80 2.72
N ILE A 350 26.19 1.16 3.80
CA ILE A 350 26.52 2.25 4.72
C ILE A 350 26.62 1.65 6.12
N ILE A 351 27.82 1.64 6.69
CA ILE A 351 28.23 0.75 7.78
C ILE A 351 28.80 1.57 8.96
N PRO A 352 28.07 1.69 10.09
CA PRO A 352 28.52 2.39 11.29
C PRO A 352 29.84 1.87 11.87
N ALA A 353 30.60 2.72 12.57
CA ALA A 353 31.74 2.30 13.37
C ALA A 353 31.35 1.21 14.39
N GLY A 354 32.17 0.17 14.50
CA GLY A 354 31.92 -1.01 15.33
C GLY A 354 31.16 -2.15 14.64
N VAL A 355 30.42 -1.87 13.57
CA VAL A 355 29.59 -2.87 12.84
C VAL A 355 30.44 -3.68 11.85
N VAL A 356 30.08 -4.95 11.62
CA VAL A 356 30.69 -5.78 10.55
C VAL A 356 29.92 -5.56 9.25
N GLY A 357 30.62 -5.20 8.17
CA GLY A 357 30.01 -5.01 6.85
C GLY A 357 29.69 -6.31 6.11
N PRO A 358 29.20 -6.19 4.85
CA PRO A 358 28.86 -7.32 3.98
C PRO A 358 29.91 -8.43 3.95
N SER A 359 29.51 -9.62 4.38
CA SER A 359 30.39 -10.79 4.53
C SER A 359 29.62 -12.11 4.37
N ASP A 360 30.35 -13.21 4.16
CA ASP A 360 29.84 -14.58 4.12
C ASP A 360 30.87 -15.61 4.62
N GLU A 361 30.55 -16.91 4.53
CA GLU A 361 31.43 -18.03 4.96
C GLU A 361 32.83 -18.02 4.31
N THR A 362 33.00 -17.34 3.18
CA THR A 362 34.24 -17.27 2.40
C THR A 362 34.90 -15.89 2.41
N TRP A 363 34.13 -14.82 2.67
CA TRP A 363 34.58 -13.44 2.64
C TRP A 363 34.21 -12.67 3.91
N SER A 364 35.19 -12.33 4.76
CA SER A 364 34.98 -11.33 5.83
C SER A 364 35.11 -9.91 5.30
N ASP A 365 34.45 -8.96 5.98
CA ASP A 365 34.77 -7.54 5.90
C ASP A 365 36.30 -7.32 6.05
N LYS A 366 36.85 -6.40 5.26
CA LYS A 366 38.27 -6.02 5.18
C LYS A 366 38.51 -4.53 5.47
N SER A 367 37.45 -3.80 5.81
CA SER A 367 37.49 -2.38 6.13
C SER A 367 38.03 -2.09 7.53
N ASP A 368 38.32 -0.81 7.81
CA ASP A 368 38.65 -0.34 9.15
C ASP A 368 37.36 -0.15 9.95
N SER A 369 36.96 -1.19 10.69
CA SER A 369 35.74 -1.19 11.50
C SER A 369 35.75 -0.22 12.68
N THR A 370 36.87 0.48 12.96
CA THR A 370 36.89 1.57 13.95
C THR A 370 36.24 2.86 13.43
N LYS A 371 35.83 2.89 12.16
CA LYS A 371 35.24 4.07 11.49
C LYS A 371 33.89 3.77 10.87
N ASP A 372 33.10 4.83 10.70
CA ASP A 372 31.99 4.84 9.76
C ASP A 372 32.52 4.64 8.33
N ARG A 373 31.81 3.84 7.53
CA ARG A 373 32.23 3.41 6.19
C ARG A 373 31.06 3.45 5.21
N ILE A 374 31.38 3.68 3.95
CA ILE A 374 30.45 3.48 2.82
C ILE A 374 31.17 2.63 1.76
N VAL A 375 30.45 1.79 1.03
CA VAL A 375 31.00 1.01 -0.10
C VAL A 375 29.99 0.99 -1.25
N ILE A 376 30.48 1.11 -2.49
CA ILE A 376 29.67 1.01 -3.71
C ILE A 376 30.41 0.11 -4.70
N ALA A 377 29.80 -1.01 -5.11
CA ALA A 377 30.42 -1.98 -6.01
C ALA A 377 29.39 -2.92 -6.67
N GLN A 378 29.75 -3.56 -7.79
CA GLN A 378 28.89 -4.55 -8.46
C GLN A 378 28.60 -5.79 -7.59
N GLN A 379 29.51 -6.10 -6.67
CA GLN A 379 29.35 -7.06 -5.58
C GLN A 379 30.03 -6.44 -4.35
N LEU A 380 29.44 -6.56 -3.16
CA LEU A 380 29.93 -5.87 -1.96
C LEU A 380 31.17 -6.52 -1.33
N TYR A 381 31.56 -7.71 -1.79
CA TYR A 381 32.81 -8.39 -1.43
C TYR A 381 34.03 -7.72 -2.06
N VAL A 382 34.55 -6.67 -1.42
CA VAL A 382 35.63 -5.83 -1.96
C VAL A 382 36.83 -5.69 -1.02
N GLY A 383 37.99 -5.41 -1.60
CA GLY A 383 39.19 -5.05 -0.86
C GLY A 383 39.09 -3.69 -0.15
N PRO A 384 39.98 -3.40 0.81
CA PRO A 384 39.92 -2.20 1.66
C PRO A 384 39.90 -0.88 0.86
N ASP A 385 40.56 -0.83 -0.30
CA ASP A 385 40.67 0.36 -1.15
C ASP A 385 39.34 0.84 -1.76
N ALA A 386 38.29 0.00 -1.73
CA ALA A 386 36.96 0.34 -2.25
C ALA A 386 36.00 0.89 -1.18
N PHE A 387 36.39 0.88 0.10
CA PHE A 387 35.62 1.51 1.16
C PHE A 387 35.94 3.01 1.22
N PHE A 388 34.88 3.82 1.25
CA PHE A 388 34.91 5.25 1.47
C PHE A 388 34.89 5.54 2.97
N TYR A 389 35.77 6.42 3.42
CA TYR A 389 35.82 6.94 4.79
C TYR A 389 35.61 8.45 4.78
N LYS A 390 34.98 8.99 5.83
CA LYS A 390 34.76 10.42 5.97
C LYS A 390 36.09 11.16 6.04
N VAL A 391 36.24 12.21 5.26
CA VAL A 391 37.35 13.15 5.39
C VAL A 391 37.04 14.02 6.60
N SER A 392 37.94 14.04 7.59
CA SER A 392 37.91 15.04 8.66
C SER A 392 38.31 16.40 8.10
N ASP A 393 37.49 17.42 8.35
CA ASP A 393 37.75 18.82 8.00
C ASP A 393 38.97 19.42 8.75
#